data_AF-A0A7J6LJK6-F1
#
_entry.id   AF-A0A7J6LJK6-F1
#
_cell.length_a   1.000
_cell.length_b   1.000
_cell.length_c   1.000
_cell.angle_alpha   90.00
_cell.angle_beta   90.00
_cell.angle_gamma   90.00
#
_symmetry.space_group_name_H-M   'P 1'
#
loop_
_entity.id
_entity.type
_entity.pdbx_description
1 polymer ?
#
loop_
_entity_poly.entity_id
_entity_poly.type
_entity_poly.pdbx_seq_one_letter_code
_entity_poly.pdbx_strand_id
1 'polypeptide(L)'
;MNPTGVAGSSFPTAVVIFASCAVVALLTIIIVLLRRPDKYKVAPDVLPAAIAEAASDLNQSPSSLSADGAIDLEEIRAVREAMNPFNRFAKQKEEQQRAQAKQFERVREEKEKKEKERKEKDREKRANEQERKEAREAEERSRREAEAASRNNTKHNSGNKDGSSSRSPAGPNNSDAEEIDELPAVRELRRDLEKSKASDSHKKRKQWFKKLQFKWHPDKNKSDEATIVFQFLQSKKSWYLEK
;
A
#
# COMPACT_ATOMS: atom_id res chain seq x y z
N MET A 1 -40.83 -38.65 4.50
CA MET A 1 -39.60 -39.36 4.90
C MET A 1 -38.52 -38.94 3.89
N ASN A 2 -37.44 -38.21 4.16
CA ASN A 2 -36.76 -37.68 5.35
C ASN A 2 -36.11 -36.34 4.95
N PRO A 3 -36.10 -35.29 5.79
CA PRO A 3 -35.23 -34.14 5.57
C PRO A 3 -33.87 -34.37 6.25
N THR A 4 -32.80 -34.41 5.46
CA THR A 4 -31.42 -34.40 5.94
C THR A 4 -31.07 -33.01 6.44
N GLY A 5 -31.02 -32.85 7.76
CA GLY A 5 -30.55 -31.65 8.44
C GLY A 5 -29.02 -31.53 8.35
N VAL A 6 -28.55 -30.40 7.82
CA VAL A 6 -27.13 -30.05 7.76
C VAL A 6 -26.79 -29.30 9.06
N ALA A 7 -26.03 -29.94 9.94
CA ALA A 7 -25.56 -29.35 11.18
C ALA A 7 -24.50 -28.28 10.88
N GLY A 8 -24.86 -27.01 11.07
CA GLY A 8 -23.94 -25.88 10.99
C GLY A 8 -23.00 -25.86 12.20
N SER A 9 -21.72 -26.18 11.98
CA SER A 9 -20.66 -26.05 12.97
C SER A 9 -20.36 -24.57 13.23
N SER A 10 -20.95 -24.02 14.28
CA SER A 10 -20.60 -22.70 14.85
C SER A 10 -19.22 -22.80 15.51
N PHE A 11 -18.17 -22.45 14.78
CA PHE A 11 -16.84 -22.30 15.37
C PHE A 11 -16.81 -21.06 16.30
N PRO A 12 -16.24 -21.18 17.52
CA PRO A 12 -16.21 -20.09 18.48
C PRO A 12 -15.31 -18.95 17.98
N THR A 13 -15.93 -17.84 17.59
CA THR A 13 -15.32 -16.58 17.14
C THR A 13 -14.32 -15.98 18.14
N ALA A 14 -14.37 -16.39 19.40
CA ALA A 14 -13.46 -15.93 20.45
C ALA A 14 -11.99 -16.33 20.21
N VAL A 15 -11.72 -17.50 19.60
CA VAL A 15 -10.34 -17.99 19.41
C VAL A 15 -9.58 -17.17 18.37
N VAL A 16 -10.28 -16.63 17.36
CA VAL A 16 -9.68 -15.84 16.28
C VAL A 16 -9.19 -14.47 16.79
N ILE A 17 -9.84 -13.91 17.81
CA ILE A 17 -9.50 -12.59 18.37
C ILE A 17 -8.19 -12.65 19.17
N PHE A 18 -7.98 -13.71 19.97
CA PHE A 18 -6.75 -13.86 20.76
C PHE A 18 -5.51 -14.11 19.91
N ALA A 19 -5.64 -14.87 18.82
CA ALA A 19 -4.54 -15.10 17.88
C ALA A 19 -4.08 -13.79 17.20
N SER A 20 -5.04 -12.90 16.87
CA SER A 20 -4.75 -11.58 16.30
C SER A 20 -3.93 -10.69 17.24
N CYS A 21 -4.26 -10.65 18.53
CA CYS A 21 -3.55 -9.82 19.50
C CYS A 21 -2.10 -10.27 19.73
N ALA A 22 -1.84 -11.58 19.78
CA ALA A 22 -0.49 -12.10 19.96
C ALA A 22 0.45 -11.77 18.78
N VAL A 23 -0.07 -11.86 17.55
CA VAL A 23 0.69 -11.53 16.33
C VAL A 23 1.01 -10.04 16.26
N VAL A 24 0.06 -9.17 16.63
CA VAL A 24 0.29 -7.71 16.69
C VAL A 24 1.33 -7.36 17.75
N ALA A 25 1.28 -7.98 18.94
CA ALA A 25 2.27 -7.77 19.99
C ALA A 25 3.68 -8.20 19.55
N LEU A 26 3.83 -9.38 18.93
CA LEU A 26 5.10 -9.86 18.39
C LEU A 26 5.65 -8.94 17.29
N LEU A 27 4.80 -8.51 16.34
CA LEU A 27 5.21 -7.55 15.29
C LEU A 27 5.67 -6.22 15.88
N THR A 28 5.01 -5.73 16.92
CA THR A 28 5.38 -4.48 17.59
C THR A 28 6.74 -4.61 18.27
N ILE A 29 7.01 -5.73 18.96
CA ILE A 29 8.32 -6.02 19.56
C ILE A 29 9.42 -6.09 18.48
N ILE A 30 9.17 -6.79 17.38
CA ILE A 30 10.12 -6.88 16.25
C ILE A 30 10.42 -5.50 15.68
N ILE A 31 9.40 -4.65 15.47
CA ILE A 31 9.59 -3.28 14.95
C ILE A 31 10.40 -2.43 15.93
N VAL A 32 10.17 -2.56 17.24
CA VAL A 32 10.93 -1.83 18.28
C VAL A 32 12.40 -2.28 18.31
N LEU A 33 12.66 -3.58 18.18
CA LEU A 33 14.02 -4.13 18.12
C LEU A 33 14.75 -3.68 16.84
N LEU A 34 14.07 -3.67 15.70
CA LEU A 34 14.63 -3.21 14.43
C LEU A 34 14.86 -1.69 14.37
N ARG A 35 14.17 -0.90 15.19
CA ARG A 35 14.35 0.56 15.27
C ARG A 35 15.51 1.01 16.17
N ARG A 36 16.15 0.11 16.91
CA ARG A 36 17.33 0.41 17.74
C ARG A 36 18.59 -0.36 17.28
N PRO A 37 18.99 -0.31 15.99
CA PRO A 37 20.21 -0.98 15.55
C PRO A 37 21.48 -0.33 16.15
N ASP A 38 21.41 0.93 16.59
CA ASP A 38 22.59 1.68 17.02
C ASP A 38 22.99 1.49 18.49
N LYS A 39 22.20 0.78 19.30
CA LYS A 39 22.60 0.49 20.71
C LYS A 39 23.42 -0.79 20.87
N TYR A 40 23.61 -1.56 19.80
CA TYR A 40 24.41 -2.79 19.79
C TYR A 40 25.55 -2.74 18.77
N LYS A 41 25.99 -1.55 18.36
CA LYS A 41 27.34 -1.38 17.82
C LYS A 41 28.32 -1.56 18.96
N VAL A 42 28.54 -2.82 19.33
CA VAL A 42 29.78 -3.24 19.98
C VAL A 42 30.87 -2.79 19.00
N ALA A 43 31.65 -1.79 19.41
CA ALA A 43 32.76 -1.32 18.61
C ALA A 43 33.63 -2.54 18.27
N PRO A 44 33.92 -2.82 16.98
CA PRO A 44 34.71 -3.99 16.59
C PRO A 44 36.18 -3.93 17.06
N ASP A 45 36.58 -2.89 17.79
CA ASP A 45 37.97 -2.62 18.19
C ASP A 45 38.25 -2.66 19.69
N VAL A 46 37.32 -3.14 20.52
CA VAL A 46 37.63 -3.46 21.93
C VAL A 46 37.60 -4.97 22.09
N LEU A 47 38.49 -5.65 21.36
CA LEU A 47 39.01 -6.92 21.87
C LEU A 47 39.71 -6.57 23.19
N PRO A 48 39.27 -7.12 24.34
CA PRO A 48 39.92 -6.85 25.60
C PRO A 48 41.38 -7.28 25.47
N ALA A 49 42.30 -6.36 25.73
CA ALA A 49 43.74 -6.61 25.78
C ALA A 49 44.12 -7.80 26.69
N ALA A 50 43.19 -8.24 27.54
CA ALA A 50 43.29 -9.47 28.33
C ALA A 50 43.46 -10.77 27.51
N ILE A 51 43.09 -10.82 26.22
CA ILE A 51 43.29 -12.02 25.39
C ILE A 51 44.69 -12.03 24.75
N ALA A 52 45.33 -10.87 24.59
CA ALA A 52 46.70 -10.79 24.07
C ALA A 52 47.75 -11.24 25.09
N GLU A 53 47.52 -11.04 26.40
CA GLU A 53 48.42 -11.55 27.45
C GLU A 53 48.32 -13.07 27.66
N ALA A 54 47.16 -13.69 27.39
CA ALA A 54 47.02 -15.14 27.50
C ALA A 54 47.72 -15.92 26.36
N ALA A 55 48.15 -15.24 25.30
CA ALA A 55 48.86 -15.87 24.18
C ALA A 55 50.38 -15.95 24.38
N SER A 56 50.98 -15.22 25.34
CA SER A 56 52.43 -15.32 25.57
C SER A 56 52.83 -16.49 26.49
N ASP A 57 51.90 -17.04 27.27
CA ASP A 57 52.18 -18.15 28.19
C ASP A 57 52.06 -19.55 27.55
N LEU A 58 51.57 -19.64 26.31
CA LEU A 58 51.49 -20.91 25.57
C LEU A 58 52.77 -21.26 24.79
N ASN A 59 53.82 -20.44 24.87
CA ASN A 59 55.14 -20.77 24.29
C ASN A 59 56.08 -21.47 25.29
N GLN A 60 55.56 -21.94 26.42
CA GLN A 60 56.28 -22.88 27.27
C GLN A 60 56.21 -24.27 26.64
N SER A 61 57.26 -24.60 25.87
CA SER A 61 57.47 -25.95 25.33
C SER A 61 57.33 -27.01 26.44
N PRO A 62 56.38 -27.96 26.33
CA PRO A 62 56.25 -29.06 27.27
C PRO A 62 57.46 -30.00 27.10
N SER A 63 58.51 -29.70 27.85
CA SER A 63 59.83 -30.35 27.78
C SER A 63 59.91 -31.60 28.65
N SER A 64 58.83 -32.38 28.73
CA SER A 64 58.80 -33.64 29.49
C SER A 64 57.65 -34.56 29.08
N LEU A 65 57.44 -34.75 27.78
CA LEU A 65 56.68 -35.90 27.29
C LEU A 65 57.61 -37.10 27.18
N SER A 66 57.45 -38.00 28.16
CA SER A 66 58.10 -39.30 28.25
C SER A 66 57.94 -40.09 26.94
N ALA A 67 59.02 -40.70 26.48
CA ALA A 67 59.17 -41.33 25.17
C ALA A 67 58.41 -42.66 24.98
N ASP A 68 57.60 -43.09 25.96
CA ASP A 68 56.89 -44.38 25.94
C ASP A 68 55.41 -44.29 25.51
N GLY A 69 54.91 -43.10 25.20
CA GLY A 69 53.54 -42.90 24.70
C GLY A 69 53.49 -42.86 23.17
N ALA A 70 53.66 -44.01 22.51
CA ALA A 70 53.31 -44.12 21.10
C ALA A 70 51.81 -43.84 20.96
N ILE A 71 51.44 -42.60 20.61
CA ILE A 71 50.06 -42.24 20.31
C ILE A 71 49.62 -43.14 19.18
N ASP A 72 48.64 -43.98 19.47
CA ASP A 72 48.17 -44.99 18.53
C ASP A 72 47.60 -44.28 17.28
N LEU A 73 48.29 -44.48 16.16
CA LEU A 73 47.92 -43.89 14.87
C LEU A 73 46.50 -44.32 14.45
N GLU A 74 46.00 -45.45 14.96
CA GLU A 74 44.60 -45.85 14.74
C GLU A 74 43.60 -44.93 15.45
N GLU A 75 43.89 -44.46 16.67
CA GLU A 75 42.98 -43.59 17.42
C GLU A 75 42.83 -42.22 16.73
N ILE A 76 43.93 -41.65 16.23
CA ILE A 76 43.89 -40.40 15.45
C ILE A 76 43.08 -40.58 14.15
N ARG A 77 43.18 -41.75 13.50
CA ARG A 77 42.40 -42.05 12.29
C ARG A 77 40.91 -42.18 12.63
N ALA A 78 40.57 -42.87 13.71
CA ALA A 78 39.19 -43.03 14.17
C ALA A 78 38.54 -41.69 14.53
N VAL A 79 39.25 -40.79 15.22
CA VAL A 79 38.75 -39.43 15.53
C VAL A 79 38.55 -38.61 14.26
N ARG A 80 39.48 -38.69 13.29
CA ARG A 80 39.33 -38.00 12.00
C ARG A 80 38.11 -38.51 11.23
N GLU A 81 37.90 -39.83 11.21
CA GLU A 81 36.73 -40.44 10.58
C GLU A 81 35.42 -40.07 11.28
N ALA A 82 35.43 -40.01 12.62
CA ALA A 82 34.28 -39.57 13.42
C ALA A 82 33.95 -38.08 13.20
N MET A 83 34.94 -37.23 12.88
CA MET A 83 34.72 -35.80 12.56
C MET A 83 34.22 -35.54 11.13
N ASN A 84 34.39 -36.48 10.19
CA ASN A 84 33.90 -36.33 8.81
C ASN A 84 32.39 -36.01 8.70
N PRO A 85 31.45 -36.68 9.41
CA PRO A 85 30.03 -36.34 9.34
C PRO A 85 29.74 -34.92 9.85
N PHE A 86 30.45 -34.46 10.89
CA PHE A 86 30.31 -33.08 11.40
C PHE A 86 30.77 -32.06 10.37
N ASN A 87 31.88 -32.30 9.67
CA ASN A 87 32.35 -31.44 8.58
C ASN A 87 31.35 -31.37 7.42
N ARG A 88 30.69 -32.50 7.08
CA ARG A 88 29.63 -32.52 6.06
C ARG A 88 28.41 -31.72 6.50
N PHE A 89 27.98 -31.86 7.75
CA PHE A 89 26.84 -31.11 8.28
C PHE A 89 27.13 -29.60 8.34
N ALA A 90 28.33 -29.21 8.79
CA ALA A 90 28.76 -27.82 8.80
C ALA A 90 28.73 -27.21 7.39
N LYS A 91 29.29 -27.94 6.41
CA LYS A 91 29.29 -27.52 4.99
C LYS A 91 27.87 -27.40 4.43
N GLN A 92 26.97 -28.35 4.73
CA GLN A 92 25.57 -28.29 4.30
C GLN A 92 24.84 -27.10 4.91
N LYS A 93 25.07 -26.81 6.20
CA LYS A 93 24.45 -25.67 6.87
C LYS A 93 24.93 -24.34 6.29
N GLU A 94 26.23 -24.22 5.99
CA GLU A 94 26.80 -23.05 5.32
C GLU A 94 26.17 -22.86 3.93
N GLU A 95 26.05 -23.93 3.15
CA GLU A 95 25.43 -23.88 1.82
C GLU A 95 23.95 -23.48 1.90
N GLN A 96 23.20 -24.01 2.87
CA GLN A 96 21.81 -23.64 3.10
C GLN A 96 21.67 -22.16 3.50
N GLN A 97 22.54 -21.65 4.38
CA GLN A 97 22.56 -20.24 4.75
C GLN A 97 22.91 -19.35 3.57
N ARG A 98 23.89 -19.75 2.75
CA ARG A 98 24.27 -19.04 1.53
C ARG A 98 23.13 -19.01 0.51
N ALA A 99 22.40 -20.12 0.37
CA ALA A 99 21.23 -20.18 -0.50
C ALA A 99 20.10 -19.26 -0.02
N GLN A 100 19.83 -19.22 1.29
CA GLN A 100 18.85 -18.30 1.87
C GLN A 100 19.27 -16.83 1.70
N ALA A 101 20.54 -16.50 1.93
CA ALA A 101 21.06 -15.15 1.72
C ALA A 101 20.89 -14.69 0.26
N LYS A 102 21.20 -15.55 -0.71
CA LYS A 102 20.97 -15.28 -2.14
C LYS A 102 19.49 -15.05 -2.47
N GLN A 103 18.57 -15.76 -1.83
CA GLN A 103 17.12 -15.54 -2.02
C GLN A 103 16.69 -14.17 -1.51
N PHE A 104 17.16 -13.77 -0.32
CA PHE A 104 16.88 -12.44 0.23
C PHE A 104 17.44 -11.31 -0.63
N GLU A 105 18.64 -11.49 -1.18
CA GLU A 105 19.26 -10.52 -2.08
C GLU A 105 18.43 -10.31 -3.36
N ARG A 106 17.98 -11.39 -4.01
CA ARG A 106 17.09 -11.32 -5.18
C ARG A 106 15.78 -10.57 -4.88
N VAL A 107 15.15 -10.86 -3.74
CA VAL A 107 13.91 -10.18 -3.33
C VAL A 107 14.16 -8.69 -3.08
N ARG A 108 15.33 -8.33 -2.52
CA ARG A 108 15.71 -6.94 -2.30
C ARG A 108 15.92 -6.19 -3.61
N GLU A 109 16.65 -6.78 -4.56
CA GLU A 109 16.86 -6.21 -5.90
C GLU A 109 15.55 -6.05 -6.67
N GLU A 110 14.66 -7.04 -6.61
CA GLU A 110 13.34 -6.96 -7.25
C GLU A 110 12.47 -5.84 -6.67
N LYS A 111 12.49 -5.66 -5.34
CA LYS A 111 11.80 -4.55 -4.67
C LYS A 111 12.37 -3.20 -5.10
N GLU A 112 13.69 -3.06 -5.16
CA GLU A 112 14.33 -1.82 -5.60
C GLU A 112 14.00 -1.50 -7.07
N LYS A 113 14.02 -2.51 -7.94
CA LYS A 113 13.62 -2.38 -9.34
C LYS A 113 12.16 -1.91 -9.48
N LYS A 114 11.23 -2.55 -8.76
CA LYS A 114 9.82 -2.16 -8.73
C LYS A 114 9.60 -0.74 -8.18
N GLU A 115 10.42 -0.31 -7.22
CA GLU A 115 10.34 1.06 -6.69
C GLU A 115 10.84 2.09 -7.71
N LYS A 116 11.94 1.81 -8.41
CA LYS A 116 12.47 2.67 -9.49
C LYS A 116 11.45 2.81 -10.61
N GLU A 117 10.86 1.70 -11.06
CA GLU A 117 9.81 1.70 -12.10
C GLU A 117 8.58 2.53 -11.69
N ARG A 118 8.13 2.41 -10.43
CA ARG A 118 7.03 3.24 -9.91
C ARG A 118 7.38 4.73 -9.90
N LYS A 119 8.59 5.09 -9.47
CA LYS A 119 9.07 6.48 -9.46
C LYS A 119 9.18 7.05 -10.87
N GLU A 120 9.64 6.26 -11.83
CA GLU A 120 9.73 6.65 -13.24
C GLU A 120 8.35 6.88 -13.86
N LYS A 121 7.41 5.95 -13.66
CA LYS A 121 6.02 6.08 -14.10
C LYS A 121 5.32 7.31 -13.51
N ASP A 122 5.60 7.64 -12.25
CA ASP A 122 5.05 8.83 -11.62
C ASP A 122 5.68 10.13 -12.16
N ARG A 123 6.96 10.11 -12.53
CA ARG A 123 7.61 11.24 -13.22
C ARG A 123 7.02 11.44 -14.62
N GLU A 124 6.85 10.37 -15.38
CA GLU A 124 6.24 10.41 -16.72
C GLU A 124 4.81 10.97 -16.67
N LYS A 125 3.98 10.49 -15.73
CA LYS A 125 2.62 11.04 -15.54
C LYS A 125 2.60 12.54 -15.26
N ARG A 126 3.55 13.03 -14.43
CA ARG A 126 3.66 14.46 -14.13
C ARG A 126 4.11 15.27 -15.35
N ALA A 127 5.03 14.73 -16.14
CA ALA A 127 5.47 15.35 -17.40
C ALA A 127 4.30 15.45 -18.40
N ASN A 128 3.56 14.36 -18.61
CA ASN A 128 2.39 14.34 -19.49
C ASN A 128 1.26 15.27 -19.01
N GLU A 129 1.05 15.37 -17.69
CA GLU A 129 0.08 16.31 -17.12
C GLU A 129 0.50 17.77 -17.34
N GLN A 130 1.79 18.07 -17.20
CA GLN A 130 2.33 19.40 -17.47
C GLN A 130 2.22 19.77 -18.95
N GLU A 131 2.60 18.88 -19.86
CA GLU A 131 2.46 19.09 -21.31
C GLU A 131 1.00 19.34 -21.70
N ARG A 132 0.08 18.55 -21.16
CA ARG A 132 -1.37 18.74 -21.40
C ARG A 132 -1.87 20.08 -20.85
N LYS A 133 -1.31 20.56 -19.74
CA LYS A 133 -1.66 21.86 -19.18
C LYS A 133 -1.14 22.99 -20.07
N GLU A 134 0.10 22.91 -20.52
CA GLU A 134 0.72 23.89 -21.43
C GLU A 134 -0.02 23.95 -22.77
N ALA A 135 -0.43 22.80 -23.33
CA ALA A 135 -1.24 22.74 -24.55
C ALA A 135 -2.61 23.44 -24.38
N ARG A 136 -3.28 23.25 -23.24
CA ARG A 136 -4.55 23.93 -22.94
C ARG A 136 -4.38 25.45 -22.78
N GLU A 137 -3.31 25.88 -22.11
CA GLU A 137 -3.00 27.30 -21.94
C GLU A 137 -2.65 27.96 -23.28
N ALA A 138 -1.94 27.26 -24.17
CA ALA A 138 -1.65 27.72 -25.53
C ALA A 138 -2.92 27.84 -26.39
N GLU A 139 -3.81 26.85 -26.34
CA GLU A 139 -5.11 26.87 -27.03
C GLU A 139 -5.99 28.03 -26.51
N GLU A 140 -6.07 28.22 -25.19
CA GLU A 140 -6.82 29.32 -24.61
C GLU A 140 -6.24 30.69 -25.00
N ARG A 141 -4.91 30.82 -25.04
CA ARG A 141 -4.24 32.04 -25.51
C ARG A 141 -4.61 32.34 -26.96
N SER A 142 -4.52 31.34 -27.84
CA SER A 142 -4.91 31.49 -29.26
C SER A 142 -6.38 31.87 -29.41
N ARG A 143 -7.29 31.28 -28.62
CA ARG A 143 -8.71 31.62 -28.61
C ARG A 143 -8.94 33.09 -28.18
N ARG A 144 -8.25 33.57 -27.15
CA ARG A 144 -8.35 34.96 -26.68
C ARG A 144 -7.83 35.95 -27.73
N GLU A 145 -6.76 35.62 -28.43
CA GLU A 145 -6.22 36.44 -29.52
C GLU A 145 -7.20 36.52 -30.71
N ALA A 146 -7.79 35.39 -31.11
CA ALA A 146 -8.81 35.36 -32.16
C ALA A 146 -10.07 36.16 -31.76
N GLU A 147 -10.52 36.05 -30.50
CA GLU A 147 -11.65 36.83 -30.01
C GLU A 147 -11.35 38.33 -29.99
N ALA A 148 -10.15 38.74 -29.55
CA ALA A 148 -9.73 40.13 -29.57
C ALA A 148 -9.69 40.71 -31.00
N ALA A 149 -9.22 39.93 -31.97
CA ALA A 149 -9.25 40.31 -33.38
C ALA A 149 -10.69 40.49 -33.90
N SER A 150 -11.61 39.60 -33.52
CA SER A 150 -13.02 39.68 -33.96
C SER A 150 -13.77 40.90 -33.38
N ARG A 151 -13.47 41.29 -32.14
CA ARG A 151 -14.09 42.45 -31.47
C ARG A 151 -13.72 43.77 -32.16
N ASN A 152 -12.50 43.91 -32.68
CA ASN A 152 -12.11 45.10 -33.44
C ASN A 152 -12.92 45.27 -34.74
N ASN A 153 -13.43 44.18 -35.34
CA ASN A 153 -14.22 44.24 -36.57
C ASN A 153 -15.72 44.52 -36.33
N THR A 154 -16.24 44.22 -35.12
CA THR A 154 -17.69 44.28 -34.84
C THR A 154 -18.17 45.64 -34.30
N LYS A 155 -17.24 46.54 -33.92
CA LYS A 155 -17.58 47.86 -33.33
C LYS A 155 -18.29 48.83 -34.29
N HIS A 156 -18.47 48.47 -35.57
CA HIS A 156 -19.21 49.28 -36.54
C HIS A 156 -20.67 48.86 -36.79
N ASN A 157 -21.20 47.80 -36.16
CA ASN A 157 -22.55 47.33 -36.52
C ASN A 157 -23.37 46.74 -35.36
N SER A 158 -23.72 47.52 -34.33
CA SER A 158 -24.83 47.13 -33.45
C SER A 158 -25.47 48.31 -32.72
N GLY A 159 -26.49 48.89 -33.36
CA GLY A 159 -27.67 49.37 -32.66
C GLY A 159 -28.76 48.30 -32.72
N ASN A 160 -29.60 48.28 -31.67
CA ASN A 160 -30.97 47.76 -31.61
C ASN A 160 -31.23 46.43 -30.86
N LYS A 161 -32.04 46.60 -29.79
CA LYS A 161 -33.13 45.75 -29.26
C LYS A 161 -32.83 44.57 -28.32
N ASP A 162 -32.89 44.90 -27.03
CA ASP A 162 -33.93 44.49 -26.06
C ASP A 162 -34.83 43.29 -26.41
N GLY A 163 -34.82 42.29 -25.54
CA GLY A 163 -35.71 41.13 -25.59
C GLY A 163 -35.71 40.33 -24.29
N SER A 164 -36.22 40.94 -23.23
CA SER A 164 -36.52 40.33 -21.93
C SER A 164 -37.56 39.20 -22.07
N SER A 165 -37.28 38.00 -21.54
CA SER A 165 -38.32 37.01 -21.23
C SER A 165 -37.92 36.17 -20.03
N SER A 166 -38.47 36.56 -18.88
CA SER A 166 -38.46 35.85 -17.61
C SER A 166 -39.54 34.75 -17.62
N ARG A 167 -39.12 33.48 -17.66
CA ARG A 167 -39.99 32.33 -17.33
C ARG A 167 -39.45 31.66 -16.06
N SER A 168 -40.17 31.86 -14.96
CA SER A 168 -39.94 31.16 -13.70
C SER A 168 -40.43 29.70 -13.81
N PRO A 169 -39.61 28.69 -13.44
CA PRO A 169 -39.99 27.29 -13.52
C PRO A 169 -40.90 26.88 -12.34
N ALA A 170 -41.97 26.15 -12.66
CA ALA A 170 -42.90 25.55 -11.71
C ALA A 170 -42.16 24.53 -10.80
N GLY A 171 -42.49 24.56 -9.51
CA GLY A 171 -41.85 23.72 -8.49
C GLY A 171 -42.21 22.24 -8.61
N PRO A 172 -41.28 21.33 -8.28
CA PRO A 172 -41.49 19.88 -8.36
C PRO A 172 -42.44 19.36 -7.28
N ASN A 173 -43.38 18.49 -7.66
CA ASN A 173 -44.28 17.76 -6.76
C ASN A 173 -43.52 16.66 -5.99
N ASN A 174 -43.78 16.52 -4.69
CA ASN A 174 -43.05 15.61 -3.78
C ASN A 174 -43.48 14.12 -3.88
N SER A 175 -44.35 13.74 -4.81
CA SER A 175 -44.84 12.35 -4.94
C SER A 175 -43.79 11.36 -5.46
N ASP A 176 -42.75 11.85 -6.13
CA ASP A 176 -41.81 10.99 -6.85
C ASP A 176 -40.61 10.55 -5.98
N ALA A 177 -40.57 10.97 -4.71
CA ALA A 177 -39.44 10.72 -3.82
C ALA A 177 -39.36 9.28 -3.29
N GLU A 178 -40.50 8.59 -3.13
CA GLU A 178 -40.52 7.22 -2.59
C GLU A 178 -40.16 6.16 -3.64
N GLU A 179 -40.53 6.35 -4.90
CA GLU A 179 -40.22 5.41 -5.98
C GLU A 179 -38.71 5.35 -6.30
N ILE A 180 -38.02 6.47 -6.15
CA ILE A 180 -36.56 6.57 -6.38
C ILE A 180 -35.76 5.67 -5.43
N ASP A 181 -36.28 5.40 -4.23
CA ASP A 181 -35.57 4.62 -3.21
C ASP A 181 -35.56 3.11 -3.48
N GLU A 182 -36.41 2.64 -4.40
CA GLU A 182 -36.50 1.21 -4.71
C GLU A 182 -35.44 0.72 -5.69
N LEU A 183 -34.81 1.63 -6.46
CA LEU A 183 -33.80 1.28 -7.45
C LEU A 183 -32.61 0.52 -6.82
N PRO A 184 -32.22 -0.67 -7.35
CA PRO A 184 -31.14 -1.47 -6.80
C PRO A 184 -29.82 -0.70 -6.64
N ALA A 185 -29.48 0.13 -7.64
CA ALA A 185 -28.29 0.97 -7.62
C ALA A 185 -28.29 2.00 -6.49
N VAL A 186 -29.44 2.63 -6.21
CA VAL A 186 -29.60 3.59 -5.11
C VAL A 186 -29.49 2.88 -3.76
N ARG A 187 -30.08 1.68 -3.64
CA ARG A 187 -30.04 0.85 -2.43
C ARG A 187 -28.62 0.41 -2.08
N GLU A 188 -27.84 -0.05 -3.06
CA GLU A 188 -26.44 -0.40 -2.86
C GLU A 188 -25.59 0.82 -2.49
N LEU A 189 -25.79 1.92 -3.21
CA LEU A 189 -25.07 3.16 -2.98
C LEU A 189 -25.33 3.73 -1.58
N ARG A 190 -26.56 3.62 -1.08
CA ARG A 190 -26.92 3.99 0.31
C ARG A 190 -26.09 3.20 1.32
N ARG A 191 -26.02 1.87 1.19
CA ARG A 191 -25.22 1.01 2.08
C ARG A 191 -23.74 1.38 2.03
N ASP A 192 -23.22 1.65 0.82
CA ASP A 192 -21.83 2.05 0.64
C ASP A 192 -21.52 3.39 1.32
N LEU A 193 -22.41 4.38 1.18
CA LEU A 193 -22.28 5.67 1.83
C LEU A 193 -22.38 5.56 3.36
N GLU A 194 -23.28 4.75 3.90
CA GLU A 194 -23.38 4.52 5.35
C GLU A 194 -22.11 3.87 5.90
N LYS A 195 -21.61 2.83 5.22
CA LYS A 195 -20.40 2.12 5.60
C LYS A 195 -19.17 3.03 5.58
N SER A 196 -18.95 3.76 4.48
CA SER A 196 -17.81 4.68 4.38
C SER A 196 -17.96 5.88 5.30
N LYS A 197 -19.19 6.32 5.62
CA LYS A 197 -19.41 7.37 6.62
C LYS A 197 -18.91 6.95 8.00
N ALA A 198 -19.15 5.70 8.39
CA ALA A 198 -18.73 5.16 9.69
C ALA A 198 -17.22 4.86 9.77
N SER A 199 -16.60 4.37 8.69
CA SER A 199 -15.20 3.91 8.74
C SER A 199 -14.16 4.94 8.33
N ASP A 200 -14.50 5.85 7.41
CA ASP A 200 -13.51 6.65 6.72
C ASP A 200 -13.38 8.08 7.29
N SER A 201 -12.16 8.61 7.20
CA SER A 201 -11.91 10.01 7.55
C SER A 201 -12.60 10.98 6.58
N HIS A 202 -12.95 12.17 7.05
CA HIS A 202 -13.62 13.22 6.26
C HIS A 202 -12.97 13.48 4.89
N LYS A 203 -11.63 13.54 4.86
CA LYS A 203 -10.85 13.73 3.62
C LYS A 203 -11.07 12.59 2.62
N LYS A 204 -11.09 11.33 3.09
CA LYS A 204 -11.36 10.14 2.25
C LYS A 204 -12.80 10.15 1.75
N ARG A 205 -13.77 10.46 2.63
CA ARG A 205 -15.20 10.58 2.25
C ARG A 205 -15.40 11.59 1.13
N LYS A 206 -14.80 12.79 1.24
CA LYS A 206 -14.88 13.83 0.20
C LYS A 206 -14.32 13.37 -1.14
N GLN A 207 -13.22 12.62 -1.14
CA GLN A 207 -12.65 12.06 -2.37
C GLN A 207 -13.54 10.96 -2.95
N TRP A 208 -14.07 10.06 -2.11
CA TRP A 208 -14.97 8.99 -2.53
C TRP A 208 -16.26 9.55 -3.15
N PHE A 209 -16.87 10.54 -2.51
CA PHE A 209 -18.07 11.20 -3.00
C PHE A 209 -17.87 11.84 -4.37
N LYS A 210 -16.73 12.52 -4.60
CA LYS A 210 -16.39 13.07 -5.91
C LYS A 210 -16.28 11.99 -6.98
N LYS A 211 -15.67 10.84 -6.66
CA LYS A 211 -15.58 9.72 -7.60
C LYS A 211 -16.96 9.18 -7.99
N LEU A 212 -17.88 9.07 -7.03
CA LEU A 212 -19.26 8.66 -7.29
C LEU A 212 -19.99 9.68 -8.16
N GLN A 213 -19.83 10.98 -7.91
CA GLN A 213 -20.40 12.03 -8.76
C GLN A 213 -19.91 11.95 -10.21
N PHE A 214 -18.61 11.70 -10.43
CA PHE A 214 -18.07 11.50 -11.78
C PHE A 214 -18.58 10.21 -12.41
N LYS A 215 -18.65 9.11 -11.64
CA LYS A 215 -19.13 7.80 -12.11
C LYS A 215 -20.57 7.87 -12.59
N TRP A 216 -21.43 8.64 -11.93
CA TRP A 216 -22.86 8.75 -12.23
C TRP A 216 -23.25 10.06 -12.91
N HIS A 217 -22.30 10.82 -13.45
CA HIS A 217 -22.60 12.12 -14.06
C HIS A 217 -23.44 11.96 -15.35
N PRO A 218 -24.53 12.74 -15.54
CA PRO A 218 -25.41 12.61 -16.71
C PRO A 218 -24.72 12.94 -18.05
N ASP A 219 -23.69 13.80 -18.04
CA ASP A 219 -22.85 14.07 -19.24
C ASP A 219 -22.09 12.82 -19.73
N LYS A 220 -21.70 11.92 -18.81
CA LYS A 220 -20.92 10.72 -19.14
C LYS A 220 -21.78 9.47 -19.26
N ASN A 221 -22.92 9.42 -18.57
CA ASN A 221 -23.86 8.30 -18.62
C ASN A 221 -25.25 8.83 -18.96
N LYS A 222 -25.73 8.50 -20.16
CA LYS A 222 -27.02 8.95 -20.69
C LYS A 222 -28.22 8.13 -20.20
N SER A 223 -28.00 7.17 -19.29
CA SER A 223 -29.06 6.36 -18.69
C SER A 223 -29.85 7.18 -17.68
N ASP A 224 -31.18 7.01 -17.66
CA ASP A 224 -32.05 7.67 -16.68
C ASP A 224 -31.68 7.32 -15.23
N GLU A 225 -31.28 6.07 -15.00
CA GLU A 225 -30.76 5.60 -13.70
C GLU A 225 -29.60 6.45 -13.19
N ALA A 226 -28.68 6.87 -14.07
CA ALA A 226 -27.53 7.67 -13.65
C ALA A 226 -27.96 9.07 -13.19
N THR A 227 -28.94 9.66 -13.88
CA THR A 227 -29.53 10.94 -13.47
C THR A 227 -30.18 10.81 -12.10
N ILE A 228 -30.98 9.75 -11.88
CA ILE A 228 -31.66 9.50 -10.61
C ILE A 228 -30.63 9.29 -9.48
N VAL A 229 -29.62 8.45 -9.70
CA VAL A 229 -28.53 8.20 -8.74
C VAL A 229 -27.73 9.47 -8.45
N PHE A 230 -27.49 10.31 -9.47
CA PHE A 230 -26.79 11.56 -9.29
C PHE A 230 -27.59 12.56 -8.46
N GLN A 231 -28.90 12.68 -8.70
CA GLN A 231 -29.79 13.52 -7.89
C GLN A 231 -29.84 13.04 -6.44
N PHE A 232 -29.95 11.72 -6.22
CA PHE A 232 -29.85 11.10 -4.89
C PHE A 232 -28.52 11.43 -4.20
N LEU A 233 -27.40 11.34 -4.92
CA LEU A 233 -26.10 11.74 -4.38
C LEU A 233 -26.11 13.21 -3.95
N GLN A 234 -26.60 14.14 -4.78
CA GLN A 234 -26.64 15.56 -4.42
C GLN A 234 -27.49 15.80 -3.17
N SER A 235 -28.63 15.13 -3.01
CA SER A 235 -29.50 15.29 -1.84
C SER A 235 -28.84 14.78 -0.54
N LYS A 236 -28.00 13.74 -0.63
CA LYS A 236 -27.24 13.19 0.51
C LYS A 236 -25.90 13.87 0.77
N LYS A 237 -25.50 14.86 -0.04
CA LYS A 237 -24.18 15.50 0.03
C LYS A 237 -23.90 16.16 1.38
N SER A 238 -24.87 16.90 1.92
CA SER A 238 -24.74 17.60 3.20
C SER A 238 -24.55 16.59 4.34
N TRP A 239 -25.45 15.60 4.43
CA TRP A 239 -25.37 14.53 5.41
C TRP A 239 -24.06 13.74 5.33
N TYR A 240 -23.59 13.39 4.13
CA TYR A 240 -22.41 12.54 3.98
C TYR A 240 -21.09 13.28 4.29
N LEU A 241 -21.05 14.59 4.05
CA LEU A 241 -19.85 15.43 4.22
C LEU A 241 -19.85 16.26 5.51
N GLU A 242 -20.83 16.08 6.39
CA GLU A 242 -20.81 16.62 7.75
C GLU A 242 -19.58 16.08 8.51
N LYS A 243 -18.97 16.91 9.36
CA LYS A 243 -17.68 16.62 10.01
C LYS A 243 -17.83 15.70 11.20
#